data_AF-A0A7T1MM84-F1
#
_entry.id   AF-A0A7T1MM84-F1
#
_cell.length_a   1.000
_cell.length_b   1.000
_cell.length_c   1.000
_cell.angle_alpha   90.00
_cell.angle_beta   90.00
_cell.angle_gamma   90.00
#
_symmetry.space_group_name_H-M   'P 1'
#
loop_
_entity.id
_entity.type
_entity.pdbx_description
1 polymer ?
#
loop_
_entity_poly.entity_id
_entity_poly.type
_entity_poly.pdbx_seq_one_letter_code
_entity_poly.pdbx_strand_id
1 'polypeptide(L)'
;MTLGNKKFCAENNIRLSGRPRKKQVEAEVQTAEQQELFKSDLRKRSVIEGRIGTSKRKYGLDRIMTKLIETSRTVITMAFFVMNAEKVLRLLRLLLSILVSVYILMLYLLASWRRPALLWAA
;
A
#
# COMPACT_ATOMS: atom_id res chain seq x y z
N MET A 1 16.02 -16.29 12.21
CA MET A 1 16.50 -16.71 10.88
C MET A 1 17.40 -17.92 11.06
N THR A 2 17.00 -19.06 10.49
CA THR A 2 17.75 -20.34 10.56
C THR A 2 18.92 -20.35 9.58
N LEU A 3 19.84 -21.31 9.71
CA LEU A 3 20.93 -21.51 8.76
C LEU A 3 20.42 -21.84 7.36
N GLY A 4 19.37 -22.67 7.25
CA GLY A 4 18.72 -22.99 5.97
C GLY A 4 18.20 -21.76 5.26
N ASN A 5 17.52 -20.84 5.98
CA ASN A 5 17.02 -19.60 5.38
C ASN A 5 18.15 -18.69 4.90
N LYS A 6 19.30 -18.67 5.60
CA LYS A 6 20.48 -17.91 5.15
C LYS A 6 21.05 -18.46 3.86
N LYS A 7 21.21 -19.79 3.77
CA LYS A 7 21.70 -20.47 2.55
C LYS A 7 20.77 -20.21 1.38
N PHE A 8 19.46 -20.41 1.58
CA PHE A 8 18.46 -20.14 0.56
C PHE A 8 18.54 -18.69 0.04
N CYS A 9 18.65 -17.70 0.93
CA CYS A 9 18.79 -16.31 0.51
C CYS A 9 20.08 -16.06 -0.29
N ALA A 10 21.20 -16.65 0.12
CA ALA A 10 22.47 -16.54 -0.60
C ALA A 10 22.38 -17.17 -2.00
N GLU A 11 21.82 -18.38 -2.09
CA GLU A 11 21.62 -19.13 -3.36
C GLU A 11 20.69 -18.37 -4.33
N ASN A 12 19.69 -17.66 -3.80
CA ASN A 12 18.72 -16.93 -4.61
C ASN A 12 19.07 -15.44 -4.81
N ASN A 13 20.30 -15.02 -4.46
CA ASN A 13 20.74 -13.62 -4.54
C ASN A 13 19.80 -12.64 -3.79
N ILE A 14 19.15 -13.11 -2.72
CA ILE A 14 18.27 -12.30 -1.88
C ILE A 14 19.12 -11.60 -0.83
N ARG A 15 19.29 -10.28 -0.99
CA ARG A 15 19.99 -9.46 -0.01
C ARG A 15 19.22 -9.44 1.32
N LEU A 16 19.90 -9.83 2.39
CA LEU A 16 19.38 -9.78 3.75
C LEU A 16 19.61 -8.38 4.32
N SER A 17 18.56 -7.57 4.36
CA SER A 17 18.56 -6.26 5.02
C SER A 17 18.16 -6.38 6.50
N GLY A 18 18.73 -5.53 7.35
CA GLY A 18 18.47 -5.58 8.81
C GLY A 18 19.74 -5.71 9.63
N ARG A 19 19.67 -5.22 10.87
CA ARG A 19 20.73 -5.46 11.85
C ARG A 19 20.78 -6.95 12.18
N PRO A 20 21.96 -7.59 12.22
CA PRO A 20 22.08 -8.95 12.69
C PRO A 20 21.53 -9.09 14.11
N ARG A 21 20.84 -10.19 14.39
CA ARG A 21 20.22 -10.45 15.71
C ARG A 21 21.26 -10.61 16.83
N LYS A 22 22.50 -10.99 16.48
CA LYS A 22 23.62 -11.01 17.42
C LYS A 22 24.24 -9.61 17.48
N LYS A 23 24.49 -9.11 18.69
CA LYS A 23 25.27 -7.90 18.92
C LYS A 23 26.68 -8.16 18.37
N GLN A 24 27.09 -7.41 17.35
CA GLN A 24 28.50 -7.41 16.93
C GLN A 24 29.32 -6.82 18.09
N VAL A 25 30.50 -7.41 18.34
CA VAL A 25 31.44 -6.97 19.39
C VAL A 25 31.99 -5.57 19.06
N GLU A 26 32.08 -5.25 17.77
CA GLU A 26 32.48 -3.94 17.24
C GLU A 26 31.30 -3.29 16.51
N ALA A 27 31.17 -1.97 16.67
CA ALA A 27 30.21 -1.19 15.92
C ALA A 27 30.75 -1.00 14.50
N GLU A 28 30.25 -1.81 13.57
CA GLU A 28 30.53 -1.64 12.15
C GLU A 28 29.98 -0.27 11.71
N VAL A 29 30.88 0.68 11.41
CA VAL A 29 30.53 2.02 10.94
C VAL A 29 29.95 1.88 9.54
N GLN A 30 28.63 1.98 9.42
CA GLN A 30 27.96 1.91 8.12
C GLN A 30 28.35 3.12 7.27
N THR A 31 28.78 2.87 6.03
CA THR A 31 28.99 3.93 5.05
C THR A 31 27.66 4.64 4.76
N ALA A 32 27.70 5.92 4.37
CA ALA A 32 26.50 6.69 4.02
C ALA A 32 25.62 5.97 2.97
N GLU A 33 26.24 5.34 1.97
CA GLU A 33 25.55 4.55 0.94
C GLU A 33 24.81 3.33 1.52
N GLN A 34 25.44 2.62 2.45
CA GLN A 34 24.81 1.47 3.12
C GLN A 34 23.61 1.91 3.96
N GLN A 35 23.70 3.09 4.58
CA GLN A 35 22.62 3.66 5.38
C GLN A 35 21.43 4.09 4.51
N GLU A 36 21.68 4.70 3.35
CA GLU A 36 20.62 5.04 2.38
C GLU A 36 19.94 3.79 1.80
N LEU A 37 20.72 2.77 1.43
CA LEU A 37 20.18 1.47 1.01
C LEU A 37 19.30 0.87 2.10
N PHE A 38 19.75 0.90 3.35
CA PHE A 38 19.00 0.39 4.49
C PHE A 38 17.68 1.14 4.72
N LYS A 39 17.68 2.48 4.65
CA LYS A 39 16.45 3.30 4.72
C LYS A 39 15.47 2.92 3.62
N SER A 40 15.97 2.71 2.40
CA SER A 40 15.14 2.32 1.25
C SER A 40 14.45 0.97 1.48
N ASP A 41 15.17 -0.01 2.05
CA ASP A 41 14.63 -1.33 2.38
C ASP A 41 13.58 -1.25 3.48
N LEU A 42 13.86 -0.47 4.54
CA LEU A 42 12.92 -0.25 5.63
C LEU A 42 11.61 0.36 5.14
N ARG A 43 11.68 1.33 4.22
CA ARG A 43 10.49 1.94 3.63
C ARG A 43 9.65 0.90 2.88
N LYS A 44 10.28 0.08 2.03
CA LYS A 44 9.60 -1.01 1.30
C LYS A 44 8.97 -2.02 2.26
N ARG A 45 9.71 -2.44 3.29
CA ARG A 45 9.25 -3.40 4.29
C ARG A 45 8.07 -2.86 5.10
N SER A 46 8.12 -1.61 5.54
CA SER A 46 7.04 -0.96 6.30
C SER A 46 5.72 -0.95 5.52
N VAL A 47 5.76 -0.67 4.22
CA VAL A 47 4.57 -0.72 3.35
C VAL A 47 3.97 -2.14 3.30
N ILE A 48 4.82 -3.15 3.14
CA ILE A 48 4.40 -4.57 3.07
C ILE A 48 3.83 -5.02 4.41
N GLU A 49 4.55 -4.78 5.51
CA GLU A 49 4.13 -5.16 6.86
C GLU A 49 2.84 -4.45 7.27
N GLY A 50 2.69 -3.17 6.92
CA GLY A 50 1.45 -2.43 7.11
C GLY A 50 0.27 -3.06 6.36
N ARG A 51 0.50 -3.52 5.12
CA ARG A 51 -0.55 -4.22 4.36
C ARG A 51 -0.89 -5.57 4.99
N ILE A 52 0.11 -6.36 5.38
CA ILE A 52 -0.10 -7.65 6.08
C ILE A 52 -0.87 -7.44 7.39
N GLY A 53 -0.51 -6.42 8.18
CA GLY A 53 -1.22 -6.06 9.40
C GLY A 53 -2.68 -5.71 9.13
N THR A 54 -2.94 -4.94 8.08
CA THR A 54 -4.30 -4.61 7.63
C THR A 54 -5.06 -5.88 7.20
N SER A 55 -4.43 -6.78 6.43
CA SER A 55 -5.01 -8.06 6.01
C SER A 55 -5.46 -8.90 7.20
N LYS A 56 -4.64 -8.96 8.25
CA LYS A 56 -4.94 -9.70 9.48
C LYS A 56 -6.05 -9.04 10.29
N ARG A 57 -5.95 -7.74 10.57
CA ARG A 57 -6.86 -7.00 11.47
C ARG A 57 -8.20 -6.68 10.82
N LYS A 58 -8.19 -6.10 9.62
CA LYS A 58 -9.39 -5.64 8.92
C LYS A 58 -10.09 -6.76 8.16
N TYR A 59 -9.33 -7.60 7.48
CA TYR A 59 -9.88 -8.66 6.61
C TYR A 59 -9.87 -10.04 7.26
N GLY A 60 -9.49 -10.14 8.55
CA GLY A 60 -9.65 -11.35 9.34
C GLY A 60 -8.74 -12.51 8.97
N LEU A 61 -7.63 -12.29 8.25
CA LEU A 61 -6.71 -13.38 7.90
C LEU A 61 -6.09 -14.10 9.12
N ASP A 62 -6.10 -13.47 10.30
CA ASP A 62 -5.62 -14.06 11.56
C ASP A 62 -6.67 -14.96 12.24
N ARG A 63 -7.92 -14.96 11.76
CA ARG A 63 -9.07 -15.66 12.35
C ARG A 63 -9.68 -16.70 11.40
N ILE A 64 -8.84 -17.33 10.59
CA ILE A 64 -9.27 -18.40 9.68
C ILE A 64 -9.30 -19.71 10.47
N MET A 65 -10.49 -20.20 10.78
CA MET A 65 -10.72 -21.41 11.58
C MET A 65 -11.17 -22.62 10.75
N THR A 66 -11.11 -22.50 9.42
CA THR A 66 -11.48 -23.56 8.48
C THR A 66 -10.60 -24.78 8.66
N LYS A 67 -11.23 -25.97 8.69
CA LYS A 67 -10.54 -27.23 8.98
C LYS A 67 -9.92 -27.88 7.75
N LEU A 68 -10.47 -27.59 6.56
CA LEU A 68 -9.99 -28.15 5.29
C LEU A 68 -9.10 -27.16 4.54
N ILE A 69 -8.00 -27.65 3.98
CA ILE A 69 -7.02 -26.85 3.24
C ILE A 69 -7.66 -26.07 2.09
N GLU A 70 -8.58 -26.72 1.35
CA GLU A 70 -9.31 -26.11 0.24
C GLU A 70 -10.13 -24.90 0.70
N THR A 71 -10.93 -25.08 1.77
CA THR A 71 -11.75 -23.99 2.33
C THR A 71 -10.88 -22.85 2.86
N SER A 72 -9.77 -23.15 3.52
CA SER A 72 -8.81 -22.14 3.97
C SER A 72 -8.24 -21.34 2.80
N ARG A 73 -7.86 -22.00 1.70
CA ARG A 73 -7.34 -21.34 0.50
C ARG A 73 -8.39 -20.41 -0.11
N THR A 74 -9.64 -20.85 -0.21
CA THR A 74 -10.74 -20.05 -0.75
C THR A 74 -11.00 -18.81 0.11
N VAL A 75 -11.04 -18.95 1.44
CA VAL A 75 -11.21 -17.82 2.36
C VAL A 75 -10.07 -16.82 2.25
N ILE A 76 -8.81 -17.28 2.20
CA ILE A 76 -7.65 -16.41 2.03
C ILE A 76 -7.75 -15.65 0.71
N THR A 77 -8.05 -16.35 -0.38
CA THR A 77 -8.16 -15.75 -1.73
C THR A 77 -9.27 -14.70 -1.77
N MET A 78 -10.44 -15.01 -1.19
CA MET A 78 -11.56 -14.10 -1.11
C MET A 78 -11.22 -12.83 -0.30
N ALA A 79 -10.50 -12.97 0.82
CA ALA A 79 -10.05 -11.82 1.61
C ALA A 79 -9.13 -10.89 0.79
N PHE A 80 -8.20 -11.44 0.00
CA PHE A 80 -7.38 -10.64 -0.91
C PHE A 80 -8.19 -10.02 -2.04
N PHE A 81 -9.18 -10.73 -2.59
CA PHE A 81 -10.07 -10.19 -3.60
C PHE A 81 -10.81 -8.96 -3.09
N VAL A 82 -11.49 -9.07 -1.93
CA VAL A 82 -12.22 -7.95 -1.31
C VAL A 82 -11.29 -6.78 -1.00
N MET A 83 -10.08 -7.05 -0.52
CA MET A 83 -9.09 -6.02 -0.24
C MET A 83 -8.67 -5.21 -1.47
N ASN A 84 -8.54 -5.87 -2.62
CA ASN A 84 -8.22 -5.22 -3.88
C ASN A 84 -9.45 -4.48 -4.45
N ALA A 85 -10.63 -5.10 -4.39
CA ALA A 85 -11.88 -4.47 -4.81
C ALA A 85 -12.17 -3.18 -4.05
N GLU A 86 -11.99 -3.15 -2.72
CA GLU A 86 -12.18 -1.93 -1.93
C GLU A 86 -11.21 -0.81 -2.36
N LYS A 87 -9.97 -1.16 -2.70
CA LYS A 87 -8.96 -0.21 -3.20
C LYS A 87 -9.43 0.40 -4.52
N VAL A 88 -9.89 -0.41 -5.45
CA VAL A 88 -10.41 0.05 -6.75
C VAL A 88 -11.65 0.93 -6.55
N LEU A 89 -12.62 0.50 -5.74
CA LEU A 89 -13.82 1.29 -5.45
C LEU A 89 -13.52 2.63 -4.78
N ARG A 90 -12.48 2.70 -3.94
CA ARG A 90 -12.03 3.97 -3.35
C ARG A 90 -11.46 4.90 -4.41
N LEU A 91 -10.65 4.39 -5.35
CA LEU A 91 -10.11 5.19 -6.45
C LEU A 91 -11.22 5.68 -7.40
N LEU A 92 -12.16 4.81 -7.76
CA LEU A 92 -13.30 5.18 -8.60
C LEU A 92 -14.17 6.27 -7.96
N ARG A 93 -14.43 6.16 -6.65
CA ARG A 93 -15.17 7.20 -5.91
C ARG A 93 -14.44 8.53 -5.87
N LEU A 94 -13.12 8.53 -5.67
CA LEU A 94 -12.32 9.75 -5.72
C LEU A 94 -12.35 10.37 -7.12
N LEU A 95 -12.16 9.57 -8.17
CA LEU A 95 -12.21 10.04 -9.56
C LEU A 95 -13.59 10.64 -9.88
N LEU A 96 -14.68 9.96 -9.52
CA LEU A 96 -16.03 10.47 -9.70
C LEU A 96 -16.24 11.79 -8.94
N SER A 97 -15.76 11.90 -7.69
CA SER A 97 -15.89 13.12 -6.90
C SER A 97 -15.16 14.31 -7.53
N ILE A 98 -13.97 14.07 -8.10
CA ILE A 98 -13.20 15.09 -8.83
C ILE A 98 -13.95 15.51 -10.08
N LEU A 99 -14.44 14.56 -10.89
CA LEU A 99 -15.22 14.87 -12.09
C LEU A 99 -16.45 15.72 -11.79
N VAL A 100 -17.22 15.36 -10.75
CA VAL A 100 -18.40 16.13 -10.33
C VAL A 100 -18.00 17.54 -9.88
N SER A 101 -16.93 17.67 -9.09
CA SER A 101 -16.46 19.00 -8.64
C SER A 101 -16.02 19.90 -9.81
N VAL A 102 -15.34 19.33 -10.81
CA VAL A 102 -14.90 20.06 -12.01
C VAL A 102 -16.11 20.45 -12.85
N TYR A 103 -17.07 19.55 -13.01
CA TYR A 103 -18.31 19.83 -13.74
C TYR A 103 -19.10 20.98 -13.08
N ILE A 104 -19.25 20.96 -11.76
CA ILE A 104 -19.90 22.04 -11.01
C ILE A 104 -19.15 23.36 -11.19
N LEU A 105 -17.81 23.36 -11.06
CA LEU A 105 -16.99 24.55 -11.28
C LEU A 105 -17.17 25.12 -12.69
N MET A 106 -17.18 24.25 -13.70
CA MET A 106 -17.39 24.62 -15.10
C MET A 106 -18.77 25.26 -15.31
N LEU A 107 -19.83 24.72 -14.69
CA LEU A 107 -21.16 25.34 -14.70
C LEU A 107 -21.16 26.72 -14.05
N TYR A 108 -20.47 26.91 -12.92
CA TYR A 108 -20.35 28.23 -12.28
C TYR A 108 -19.62 29.24 -13.16
N LEU A 109 -18.56 28.83 -13.87
CA LEU A 109 -17.82 29.68 -14.80
C LEU A 109 -18.65 30.04 -16.04
N LEU A 110 -19.41 29.10 -16.60
CA LEU A 110 -20.34 29.41 -17.70
C LEU A 110 -21.47 30.34 -17.24
N ALA A 111 -22.00 30.12 -16.03
CA ALA A 111 -23.04 30.97 -15.45
C ALA A 111 -22.54 32.38 -15.17
N SER A 112 -21.30 32.56 -14.69
CA SER A 112 -20.71 33.89 -14.47
C SER A 112 -20.46 34.63 -15.78
N TRP A 113 -20.08 33.92 -16.85
CA TRP A 113 -19.89 34.50 -18.19
C TRP A 113 -21.21 34.93 -18.86
N ARG A 114 -22.34 34.32 -18.48
CA ARG A 114 -23.67 34.68 -18.99
C ARG A 114 -24.31 35.89 -18.28
N ARG A 115 -23.83 36.26 -17.09
CA ARG A 115 -24.31 37.45 -16.35
C ARG A 115 -23.96 38.81 -16.97
N PRO A 116 -22.77 39.08 -17.54
CA PRO A 116 -22.47 40.38 -18.15
C PRO A 116 -23.31 40.70 -19.39
N ALA A 117 -23.87 39.70 -20.08
CA ALA A 117 -24.69 39.92 -21.28
C ALA A 117 -26.10 40.48 -20.97
N LEU A 118 -26.61 40.27 -19.75
CA LEU A 118 -27.94 40.76 -19.33
C LEU A 118 -27.92 42.17 -18.75
N LEU A 119 -26.77 42.64 -18.24
CA LEU A 119 -26.62 43.98 -17.65
C LEU A 119 -26.33 45.09 -18.70
N TRP A 120 -26.05 44.72 -19.95
CA TRP A 120 -25.84 45.65 -21.08
C TRP A 120 -27.05 45.75 -22.02
N ALA A 121 -28.13 45.01 -21.73
CA ALA A 121 -29.34 44.95 -22.54
C ALA A 121 -30.56 45.65 -21.88
N ALA A 122 -30.34 46.36 -20.77
CA ALA A 122 -31.32 47.21 -20.06
C ALA A 122 -30.81 48.65 -20.02
#